data_AF-A0AAD7H918-F1
#
_entry.id   AF-A0AAD7H918-F1
#
_cell.length_a   1.000
_cell.length_b   1.000
_cell.length_c   1.000
_cell.angle_alpha   90.00
_cell.angle_beta   90.00
_cell.angle_gamma   90.00
#
_symmetry.space_group_name_H-M   'P 1'
#
loop_
_entity.id
_entity.type
_entity.pdbx_description
1 polymer ?
#
loop_
_entity_poly.entity_id
_entity_poly.type
_entity_poly.pdbx_seq_one_letter_code
_entity_poly.pdbx_strand_id
1 'polypeptide(L)'
;MFRKPTATGIRLNNISKCVAITANTLNVLVDTLNISGLEAISNTTQSLLELVQAVKQNKDECADLMEQTHELLKAIVGLYIKSDTGPELPPSVLSEIIKFTEYVVYNLEPIWIH
;
A
#
# COMPACT_ATOMS: atom_id res chain seq x y z
N MET A 1 3.01 12.22 10.59
CA MET A 1 1.53 12.33 10.68
C MET A 1 1.00 10.90 10.82
N PHE A 2 0.28 10.55 11.89
CA PHE A 2 -0.23 9.18 12.06
C PHE A 2 -1.47 8.97 11.18
N ARG A 3 -1.40 8.06 10.19
CA ARG A 3 -2.55 7.70 9.35
C ARG A 3 -3.61 6.99 10.20
N LYS A 4 -4.86 7.47 10.15
CA LYS A 4 -5.98 6.78 10.81
C LYS A 4 -6.16 5.37 10.20
N PRO A 5 -6.43 4.34 11.01
CA PRO A 5 -6.67 3.00 10.49
C PRO A 5 -7.86 2.97 9.54
N THR A 6 -7.68 2.46 8.32
CA THR A 6 -8.79 2.23 7.39
C THR A 6 -9.62 1.03 7.84
N ALA A 7 -10.90 0.96 7.45
CA ALA A 7 -11.75 -0.20 7.74
C ALA A 7 -11.11 -1.51 7.22
N THR A 8 -10.52 -1.48 6.03
CA THR A 8 -9.73 -2.59 5.46
C THR A 8 -8.49 -2.91 6.31
N GLY A 9 -7.79 -1.90 6.83
CA GLY A 9 -6.66 -2.10 7.73
C GLY A 9 -7.05 -2.77 9.05
N ILE A 10 -8.19 -2.39 9.63
CA ILE A 10 -8.75 -3.03 10.83
C ILE A 10 -9.11 -4.49 10.54
N ARG A 11 -9.80 -4.75 9.41
CA ARG A 11 -10.16 -6.12 9.00
C ARG A 11 -8.93 -7.01 8.79
N LEU A 12 -7.91 -6.52 8.09
CA LEU A 12 -6.64 -7.24 7.89
C LEU A 12 -5.95 -7.53 9.22
N ASN A 13 -5.98 -6.60 10.17
CA ASN A 13 -5.39 -6.81 11.49
C ASN A 13 -6.13 -7.89 12.29
N ASN A 14 -7.46 -7.91 12.23
CA ASN A 14 -8.27 -8.92 12.90
C ASN A 14 -8.08 -10.31 12.28
N ILE A 15 -8.01 -10.39 10.94
CA ILE A 15 -7.71 -11.64 10.22
C ILE A 15 -6.32 -12.15 10.62
N SER A 16 -5.30 -11.29 10.60
CA SER A 16 -3.93 -11.66 11.00
C SER A 16 -3.88 -12.23 12.42
N LYS A 17 -4.56 -11.61 13.38
CA LYS A 17 -4.66 -12.13 14.76
C LYS A 17 -5.36 -13.48 14.82
N CYS A 18 -6.49 -13.63 14.12
CA CYS A 18 -7.25 -14.88 14.08
C CYS A 18 -6.42 -16.02 13.50
N VAL A 19 -5.75 -15.79 12.37
CA VAL A 19 -4.90 -16.79 11.71
C VAL A 19 -3.71 -17.16 12.61
N ALA A 20 -3.07 -16.19 13.27
CA ALA A 20 -1.97 -16.47 14.19
C ALA A 20 -2.40 -17.32 15.40
N ILE A 21 -3.54 -16.99 16.02
CA ILE A 21 -4.10 -17.79 17.13
C ILE A 21 -4.42 -19.21 16.64
N THR A 22 -4.98 -19.33 15.43
CA THR A 22 -5.37 -20.62 14.85
C THR A 22 -4.14 -21.47 14.54
N ALA A 23 -3.09 -20.91 13.92
CA ALA A 23 -1.83 -21.59 13.63
C ALA A 23 -1.17 -22.11 14.91
N ASN A 24 -1.07 -21.25 15.94
CA ASN A 24 -0.50 -21.64 17.23
C ASN A 24 -1.30 -22.77 17.89
N THR A 25 -2.63 -22.69 17.86
CA THR A 25 -3.49 -23.72 18.43
C THR A 25 -3.34 -25.04 17.68
N LEU A 26 -3.27 -25.01 16.35
CA LEU A 26 -3.09 -26.19 15.51
C LEU A 26 -1.72 -26.84 15.77
N ASN A 27 -0.64 -26.06 15.88
CA ASN A 27 0.68 -26.58 16.24
C ASN A 27 0.65 -27.33 17.58
N VAL A 28 0.05 -26.74 18.62
CA VAL A 28 -0.08 -27.41 19.93
C VAL A 28 -0.87 -28.72 19.81
N LEU A 29 -1.91 -28.75 18.98
CA LEU A 29 -2.70 -29.97 18.75
C LEU A 29 -1.93 -31.04 17.96
N VAL A 30 -1.12 -30.65 16.96
CA VAL A 30 -0.22 -31.56 16.24
C VAL A 30 0.75 -32.20 17.22
N ASP A 31 1.42 -31.40 18.04
CA ASP A 31 2.43 -31.86 19.00
C ASP A 31 1.83 -32.79 20.07
N THR A 32 0.58 -32.53 20.47
CA THR A 32 -0.08 -33.29 21.55
C THR A 32 -0.77 -34.57 21.06
N LEU A 33 -1.38 -34.53 19.87
CA LEU A 33 -2.25 -35.60 19.38
C LEU A 33 -1.61 -36.46 18.28
N ASN A 34 -0.49 -36.01 17.69
CA ASN A 34 0.25 -36.70 16.62
C ASN A 34 -0.64 -37.14 15.44
N ILE A 35 -1.60 -36.29 15.06
CA ILE A 35 -2.56 -36.53 13.98
C ILE A 35 -2.00 -35.94 12.69
N SER A 36 -1.71 -36.80 11.71
CA SER A 36 -1.10 -36.43 10.41
C SER A 36 -1.90 -35.40 9.60
N GLY A 37 -3.24 -35.32 9.77
CA GLY A 37 -4.08 -34.31 9.10
C GLY A 37 -3.96 -32.90 9.68
N LEU A 38 -3.56 -32.76 10.94
CA LEU A 38 -3.45 -31.47 11.63
C LEU A 38 -2.20 -30.69 11.21
N GLU A 39 -1.13 -31.38 10.83
CA GLU A 39 0.12 -30.77 10.36
C GLU A 39 -0.08 -29.98 9.06
N ALA A 40 -0.78 -30.59 8.09
CA ALA A 40 -1.12 -29.93 6.82
C ALA A 40 -2.00 -28.68 7.03
N ILE A 41 -2.97 -28.75 7.96
CA ILE A 41 -3.83 -27.61 8.31
C ILE A 41 -3.01 -26.52 9.00
N SER A 42 -2.09 -26.89 9.89
CA SER A 42 -1.20 -25.94 10.56
C SER A 42 -0.31 -25.19 9.56
N ASN A 43 0.36 -25.92 8.66
CA ASN A 43 1.21 -25.35 7.61
C ASN A 43 0.43 -24.41 6.69
N THR A 44 -0.78 -24.81 6.27
CA THR A 44 -1.66 -23.95 5.45
C THR A 44 -2.03 -22.66 6.19
N THR A 45 -2.31 -22.76 7.49
CA THR A 45 -2.66 -21.60 8.33
C THR A 45 -1.47 -20.66 8.48
N GLN A 46 -0.25 -21.20 8.58
CA GLN A 46 0.98 -20.40 8.61
C GLN A 46 1.22 -19.68 7.27
N SER A 47 1.06 -20.34 6.12
CA SER A 47 1.14 -19.68 4.81
C SER A 47 0.10 -18.57 4.64
N LEU A 48 -1.11 -18.77 5.18
CA LEU A 48 -2.14 -17.72 5.18
C LEU A 48 -1.73 -16.51 6.03
N LEU A 49 -1.05 -16.72 7.16
CA LEU A 49 -0.55 -15.63 7.99
C LEU A 49 0.50 -14.81 7.25
N GLU A 50 1.45 -15.47 6.59
CA GLU A 50 2.49 -14.84 5.78
C GLU A 50 1.89 -14.03 4.62
N LEU A 51 0.88 -14.58 3.93
CA LEU A 51 0.16 -13.88 2.86
C LEU A 51 -0.53 -12.61 3.39
N VAL A 52 -1.20 -12.68 4.54
CA VAL A 52 -1.85 -11.50 5.16
C VAL A 52 -0.83 -10.44 5.55
N GLN A 53 0.37 -10.83 6.00
CA GLN A 53 1.46 -9.90 6.30
C GLN A 53 1.99 -9.20 5.04
N ALA A 54 2.23 -9.95 3.96
CA ALA A 54 2.67 -9.41 2.68
C ALA A 54 1.65 -8.42 2.10
N VAL A 55 0.35 -8.73 2.16
CA VAL A 55 -0.72 -7.80 1.72
C VAL A 55 -0.71 -6.50 2.53
N LYS A 56 -0.44 -6.56 3.84
CA LYS A 56 -0.33 -5.37 4.68
C LYS A 56 0.88 -4.52 4.28
N GLN A 57 2.05 -5.14 4.09
CA GLN A 57 3.28 -4.45 3.67
C GLN A 57 3.11 -3.76 2.33
N ASN A 58 2.64 -4.48 1.30
CA ASN A 58 2.45 -3.92 -0.04
C ASN A 58 1.47 -2.75 -0.04
N LYS A 59 0.42 -2.81 0.79
CA LYS A 59 -0.53 -1.69 0.94
C LYS A 59 0.16 -0.46 1.53
N ASP A 60 0.98 -0.63 2.56
CA ASP A 60 1.67 0.48 3.22
C ASP A 60 2.73 1.09 2.28
N GLU A 61 3.50 0.27 1.56
CA GLU A 61 4.45 0.72 0.54
C GLU A 61 3.78 1.50 -0.58
N CYS A 62 2.66 1.01 -1.12
CA CYS A 62 1.88 1.74 -2.13
C CYS A 62 1.40 3.10 -1.62
N ALA A 63 0.94 3.17 -0.38
CA ALA A 63 0.48 4.43 0.20
C ALA A 63 1.64 5.43 0.37
N ASP A 64 2.82 4.96 0.74
CA ASP A 64 4.03 5.79 0.87
C ASP A 64 4.54 6.28 -0.49
N LEU A 65 4.53 5.42 -1.51
CA LEU A 65 4.85 5.81 -2.89
C LEU A 65 3.88 6.87 -3.42
N MET A 66 2.58 6.75 -3.10
CA MET A 66 1.59 7.75 -3.50
C MET A 66 1.77 9.08 -2.75
N GLU A 67 2.15 9.06 -1.48
CA GLU A 67 2.47 10.28 -0.74
C GLU A 67 3.71 10.98 -1.32
N GLN A 68 4.77 10.22 -1.64
CA GLN A 68 5.96 10.77 -2.31
C GLN A 68 5.62 11.35 -3.68
N THR A 69 4.80 10.65 -4.46
CA THR A 69 4.32 11.13 -5.76
C THR A 69 3.52 12.42 -5.58
N HIS A 70 2.64 12.49 -4.58
CA HIS A 70 1.86 13.69 -4.27
C HIS A 70 2.72 14.90 -3.87
N GLU A 71 3.77 14.70 -3.06
CA GLU A 71 4.69 15.77 -2.71
C GLU A 71 5.53 16.24 -3.92
N LEU A 72 5.91 15.32 -4.81
CA LEU A 72 6.54 15.67 -6.08
C LEU A 72 5.60 16.52 -6.95
N LEU A 73 4.32 16.13 -7.06
CA LEU A 73 3.29 16.89 -7.76
C LEU A 73 3.13 18.30 -7.19
N LYS A 74 3.06 18.43 -5.86
CA LYS A 74 3.01 19.74 -5.19
C LYS A 74 4.22 20.61 -5.49
N ALA A 75 5.42 20.03 -5.51
CA ALA A 75 6.64 20.76 -5.82
C ALA A 75 6.61 21.32 -7.25
N ILE A 76 6.16 20.51 -8.22
CA ILE A 76 6.01 20.91 -9.62
C ILE A 76 4.95 22.02 -9.76
N VAL A 77 3.78 21.88 -9.12
CA VAL A 77 2.74 22.91 -9.10
C VAL A 77 3.23 24.20 -8.41
N GLY A 78 4.01 24.08 -7.33
CA GLY A 78 4.61 25.20 -6.63
C GLY A 78 5.61 25.99 -7.48
N LEU A 79 6.30 25.33 -8.41
CA LEU A 79 7.13 25.99 -9.44
C LEU A 79 6.28 26.78 -10.44
N TYR A 80 5.10 26.26 -10.79
CA TYR A 80 4.17 26.91 -11.72
C TYR A 80 3.48 28.13 -11.09
N ILE A 81 3.04 28.06 -9.83
CA ILE A 81 2.28 29.13 -9.16
C ILE A 81 3.17 30.32 -8.72
N LYS A 82 4.47 30.10 -8.46
CA LYS A 82 5.40 31.19 -8.11
C LYS A 82 5.78 32.10 -9.30
N SER A 83 5.24 31.86 -10.50
CA SER A 83 5.57 32.65 -11.69
C SER A 83 4.88 34.02 -11.79
N ASP A 84 3.97 34.39 -10.88
CA ASP A 84 3.32 35.71 -10.94
C ASP A 84 4.28 36.89 -10.66
N THR A 85 5.52 36.64 -10.24
CA THR A 85 6.57 37.69 -10.10
C THR A 85 8.00 37.21 -10.42
N GLY A 86 8.20 36.02 -11.00
CA GLY A 86 9.51 35.42 -11.28
C GLY A 86 9.73 35.10 -12.77
N PRO A 87 11.00 34.90 -13.21
CA PRO A 87 11.30 34.68 -14.63
C PRO A 87 10.50 33.49 -15.17
N GLU A 88 9.89 33.67 -16.33
CA GLU A 88 9.15 32.64 -17.05
C GLU A 88 9.95 31.33 -17.07
N LEU A 89 9.31 30.22 -16.68
CA LEU A 89 9.94 28.90 -16.73
C LEU A 89 10.44 28.66 -18.17
N PRO A 90 11.66 28.11 -18.35
CA PRO A 90 12.16 27.81 -19.68
C PRO A 90 11.17 26.94 -20.47
N PRO A 91 10.97 27.17 -21.79
CA PRO A 91 10.03 26.40 -22.59
C PRO A 91 10.23 24.88 -22.53
N SER A 92 11.48 24.43 -22.37
CA SER A 92 11.82 23.02 -22.17
C SER A 92 11.27 22.45 -20.86
N VAL A 93 11.31 23.22 -19.77
CA VAL A 93 10.75 22.84 -18.46
C VAL A 93 9.23 22.80 -18.52
N LEU A 94 8.61 23.81 -19.15
CA LEU A 94 7.16 23.83 -19.36
C LEU A 94 6.68 22.63 -20.19
N SER A 95 7.42 22.27 -21.24
CA SER A 95 7.09 21.12 -22.08
C SER A 95 7.11 19.79 -21.31
N GLU A 96 8.12 19.58 -20.46
CA GLU A 96 8.19 18.36 -19.63
C GLU A 96 7.10 18.32 -18.56
N ILE A 97 6.74 19.47 -17.98
CA ILE A 97 5.60 19.56 -17.05
C ILE A 97 4.29 19.20 -17.76
N ILE A 98 4.04 19.72 -18.97
CA ILE A 98 2.83 19.41 -19.75
C ILE A 98 2.76 17.90 -20.05
N LYS A 99 3.84 17.29 -20.56
CA LYS A 99 3.89 15.84 -20.84
C LYS A 99 3.60 15.02 -19.59
N PHE A 100 4.14 15.43 -18.46
CA PHE A 100 3.94 14.76 -17.19
C PHE A 100 2.48 14.92 -16.69
N THR A 101 1.89 16.12 -16.79
CA THR A 101 0.47 16.34 -16.48
C THR A 101 -0.44 15.51 -17.37
N GLU A 102 -0.19 15.47 -18.67
CA GLU A 102 -0.91 14.61 -19.61
C GLU A 102 -0.77 13.13 -19.21
N TYR A 103 0.44 12.65 -18.91
CA TYR A 103 0.65 11.27 -18.49
C TYR A 103 -0.14 10.93 -17.22
N VAL A 104 -0.11 11.78 -16.21
CA VAL A 104 -0.82 11.58 -14.94
C VAL A 104 -2.34 11.59 -15.16
N VAL A 105 -2.88 12.54 -15.92
CA VAL A 105 -4.32 12.63 -16.21
C VAL A 105 -4.77 11.40 -17.01
N TYR A 106 -4.09 11.06 -18.10
CA TYR A 106 -4.52 9.98 -18.97
C TYR A 106 -4.35 8.57 -18.37
N ASN A 107 -3.31 8.35 -17.56
CA ASN A 107 -3.00 7.00 -17.07
C ASN A 107 -3.40 6.76 -15.62
N LEU A 108 -3.58 7.81 -14.82
CA LEU A 108 -3.83 7.67 -13.39
C LEU A 108 -5.24 8.13 -12.96
N GLU A 109 -5.94 9.06 -13.65
CA GLU A 109 -7.33 9.43 -13.30
C GLU A 109 -8.31 8.24 -13.18
N PRO A 110 -8.25 7.19 -14.04
CA PRO A 110 -9.21 6.08 -13.96
C PRO A 110 -9.11 5.28 -12.66
N ILE A 111 -8.03 5.42 -11.89
CA ILE A 111 -7.75 4.65 -10.67
C ILE A 111 -8.32 5.36 -9.42
N TRP A 112 -8.65 6.66 -9.48
CA TRP A 112 -9.06 7.46 -8.31
C TRP A 112 -10.59 7.64 -8.15
N ILE A 113 -11.39 7.11 -9.08
CA ILE A 113 -12.87 7.18 -9.05
C ILE A 113 -13.45 5.77 -8.89
N HIS A 114 -13.03 4.98 -7.89
CA HIS A 114 -13.75 3.79 -7.39
C HIS A 114 -13.28 3.47 -5.96
#